data_AF-A0A2D8I213-F1
#
_entry.id   AF-A0A2D8I213-F1
#
_cell.length_a   1.000
_cell.length_b   1.000
_cell.length_c   1.000
_cell.angle_alpha   90.00
_cell.angle_beta   90.00
_cell.angle_gamma   90.00
#
_symmetry.space_group_name_H-M   'P 1'
#
loop_
_entity.id
_entity.type
_entity.pdbx_description
1 polymer ?
#
loop_
_entity_poly.entity_id
_entity_poly.type
_entity_poly.pdbx_seq_one_letter_code
_entity_poly.pdbx_strand_id
1 'polypeptide(L)' 'MFEYKTISVSPEGIRVKGDDMSEQLSELLNKHFNQYAKSGWRVISLLPTMKSEGAVTKILITLEREKDN' A
#
# COMPACT_ATOMS: atom_id res chain seq x y z
N MET A 1 -3.46 -11.84 15.06
CA MET A 1 -2.50 -10.82 14.56
C MET A 1 -2.36 -11.03 13.06
N PHE A 2 -2.40 -9.97 12.27
CA PHE A 2 -2.29 -10.05 10.81
C PHE A 2 -0.82 -10.00 10.37
N GLU A 3 -0.54 -10.56 9.20
CA GLU A 3 0.73 -10.40 8.48
C GLU A 3 0.39 -9.97 7.05
N TYR A 4 1.08 -8.95 6.56
CA TYR A 4 0.76 -8.33 5.28
C TYR A 4 1.90 -8.52 4.29
N LYS A 5 1.54 -8.82 3.04
CA LYS A 5 2.45 -8.86 1.91
C LYS A 5 1.91 -8.01 0.77
N THR A 6 2.69 -7.02 0.38
CA THR A 6 2.45 -6.17 -0.79
C THR A 6 3.49 -6.52 -1.85
N ILE A 7 3.06 -6.65 -3.10
CA ILE A 7 3.91 -6.94 -4.25
C ILE A 7 3.51 -6.02 -5.42
N SER A 8 4.50 -5.62 -6.22
CA SER A 8 4.26 -5.01 -7.52
C SER A 8 4.16 -6.12 -8.57
N VAL A 9 3.15 -6.06 -9.44
CA VAL A 9 2.97 -7.02 -10.56
C VAL A 9 2.69 -6.22 -11.82
N SER A 10 3.51 -6.44 -12.84
CA SER A 10 3.36 -5.81 -14.15
C SER A 10 3.54 -6.85 -15.27
N PRO A 11 2.81 -6.71 -16.39
CA PRO A 11 3.07 -7.49 -17.60
C PRO A 11 4.46 -7.17 -18.18
N GLU A 12 5.15 -8.20 -18.67
CA GLU A 12 6.41 -8.00 -19.41
C GLU A 12 6.19 -7.08 -20.61
N GLY A 13 7.11 -6.13 -20.82
CA GLY A 13 7.12 -5.24 -21.98
C GLY A 13 6.23 -4.00 -21.88
N ILE A 14 5.53 -3.76 -20.76
CA ILE A 14 4.86 -2.48 -20.53
C ILE A 14 5.90 -1.39 -20.23
N ARG A 15 5.92 -0.37 -21.08
CA ARG A 15 6.72 0.85 -20.85
C ARG A 15 5.85 1.86 -20.11
N VAL A 16 6.08 2.00 -18.81
CA VAL A 16 5.44 3.04 -17.98
C VAL A 16 6.01 4.41 -18.39
N LYS A 17 5.14 5.40 -18.64
CA LYS A 17 5.54 6.80 -18.82
C LYS A 17 5.50 7.49 -17.45
N GLY A 18 6.50 8.29 -17.13
CA GLY A 18 6.67 8.93 -15.81
C GLY A 18 7.51 8.08 -14.85
N ASP A 19 7.65 8.56 -13.61
CA ASP A 19 8.35 7.82 -12.53
C ASP A 19 7.44 6.71 -11.97
N ASP A 20 7.81 5.46 -12.24
CA ASP A 20 7.14 4.31 -11.64
C ASP A 20 7.60 4.12 -10.19
N MET A 21 6.74 4.53 -9.26
CA MET A 21 7.00 4.43 -7.81
C MET A 21 6.40 3.15 -7.19
N SER A 22 5.95 2.19 -8.00
CA SER A 22 5.20 1.02 -7.52
C SER A 22 6.02 0.13 -6.57
N GLU A 23 7.31 -0.06 -6.86
CA GLU A 23 8.22 -0.86 -6.02
C GLU A 23 8.37 -0.23 -4.63
N GLN A 24 8.68 1.06 -4.59
CA GLN A 24 8.85 1.83 -3.35
C GLN A 24 7.56 1.87 -2.54
N LEU A 25 6.41 2.02 -3.20
CA LEU A 25 5.11 1.93 -2.55
C LEU A 25 4.89 0.54 -1.93
N SER A 26 5.24 -0.53 -2.65
CA SER A 26 5.08 -1.89 -2.14
C SER A 26 5.92 -2.15 -0.88
N GLU A 27 7.17 -1.66 -0.85
CA GLU A 27 8.05 -1.75 0.32
C GLU A 27 7.51 -0.95 1.50
N LEU A 28 7.04 0.28 1.24
CA LEU A 28 6.52 1.18 2.26
C LEU A 28 5.25 0.61 2.89
N LEU A 29 4.33 0.08 2.07
CA LEU A 29 3.12 -0.59 2.54
C LEU A 29 3.45 -1.87 3.32
N ASN A 30 4.38 -2.71 2.83
CA ASN A 30 4.83 -3.90 3.57
C ASN A 30 5.34 -3.55 4.97
N LYS A 31 6.23 -2.56 5.06
CA LYS A 31 6.82 -2.14 6.32
C LYS A 31 5.75 -1.63 7.28
N HIS A 32 4.95 -0.66 6.84
CA HIS A 32 3.99 0.01 7.73
C HIS A 32 2.84 -0.90 8.13
N PHE A 33 2.32 -1.73 7.23
CA PHE A 33 1.22 -2.63 7.56
C PHE A 33 1.63 -3.66 8.59
N ASN A 34 2.82 -4.25 8.47
CA ASN A 34 3.31 -5.18 9.48
C ASN A 34 3.66 -4.49 10.80
N GLN A 35 4.07 -3.22 10.79
CA GLN A 35 4.21 -2.43 12.01
C GLN A 35 2.86 -2.18 12.70
N TYR A 36 1.83 -1.79 11.95
CA TYR A 36 0.49 -1.55 12.47
C TYR A 36 -0.18 -2.85 12.96
N ALA A 37 0.06 -3.97 12.28
CA ALA A 37 -0.45 -5.28 12.66
C ALA A 37 0.01 -5.72 14.07
N LYS A 38 1.27 -5.41 14.42
CA LYS A 38 1.82 -5.65 15.77
C LYS A 38 1.06 -4.89 16.86
N SER A 39 0.43 -3.77 16.50
CA SER A 39 -0.37 -2.93 17.38
C SER A 39 -1.88 -3.22 17.27
N GLY A 40 -2.27 -4.36 16.70
CA GLY A 40 -3.66 -4.81 16.60
C GLY A 40 -4.48 -4.18 15.48
N TRP A 41 -3.87 -3.35 14.63
CA TRP A 41 -4.58 -2.73 13.51
C TRP A 41 -4.69 -3.68 12.32
N ARG A 42 -5.83 -3.61 11.66
CA ARG A 42 -6.16 -4.33 10.43
C ARG A 42 -6.41 -3.35 9.30
N VAL A 43 -5.78 -3.58 8.15
CA VAL A 43 -6.04 -2.77 6.95
C VAL A 43 -7.37 -3.21 6.34
N ILE A 44 -8.26 -2.26 6.07
CA ILE A 44 -9.58 -2.51 5.47
C ILE A 44 -9.80 -1.83 4.13
N SER A 45 -9.00 -0.81 3.79
CA SER A 45 -9.10 -0.14 2.49
C SER A 45 -7.78 0.51 2.10
N LEU A 46 -7.46 0.45 0.81
CA LEU A 46 -6.44 1.25 0.14
C LEU A 46 -7.06 1.94 -1.07
N LEU A 47 -6.98 3.27 -1.12
CA LEU A 47 -7.53 4.09 -2.20
C LEU A 47 -6.44 4.99 -2.79
N PRO A 48 -6.11 4.86 -4.09
CA PRO A 48 -5.21 5.81 -4.75
C PRO A 48 -5.90 7.17 -4.86
N THR A 49 -5.28 8.23 -4.36
CA THR A 49 -5.91 9.57 -4.30
C THR A 49 -5.31 10.60 -5.23
N MET A 50 -4.12 10.34 -5.76
CA MET A 50 -3.51 11.22 -6.73
C MET A 50 -2.77 10.41 -7.78
N LYS A 51 -3.08 10.68 -9.04
CA LYS A 51 -2.41 10.13 -10.21
C LYS A 51 -1.74 11.29 -10.94
N SER A 52 -0.43 11.21 -11.13
CA SER A 52 0.34 12.16 -11.95
C SER A 52 0.93 11.40 -13.13
N GLU A 53 0.59 11.79 -14.36
CA GLU A 53 1.09 11.16 -15.59
C GLU A 53 0.92 9.62 -15.69
N GLY A 54 0.02 9.04 -14.89
CA GLY A 54 -0.19 7.59 -14.81
C GLY A 54 0.45 6.91 -13.60
N ALA A 55 1.32 7.60 -12.85
CA ALA A 55 1.91 7.12 -11.60
C ALA A 55 1.03 7.48 -10.38
N VAL A 56 0.88 6.55 -9.44
CA VAL A 56 0.21 6.80 -8.15
C VAL A 56 1.18 7.54 -7.24
N THR A 57 0.82 8.75 -6.83
CA THR A 57 1.68 9.59 -5.98
C THR A 57 1.21 9.62 -4.52
N LYS A 58 -0.07 9.32 -4.26
CA LYS A 58 -0.64 9.26 -2.90
C LYS A 58 -1.68 8.15 -2.79
N ILE A 59 -1.69 7.49 -1.63
CA ILE A 59 -2.67 6.45 -1.25
C ILE A 59 -3.26 6.83 0.11
N LEU A 60 -4.59 6.81 0.22
CA LEU A 60 -5.29 6.81 1.49
C LEU A 60 -5.48 5.38 1.96
N ILE A 61 -5.22 5.16 3.24
CA ILE A 61 -5.26 3.84 3.87
C ILE A 61 -6.18 3.95 5.08
N THR A 62 -7.17 3.08 5.15
CA THR A 62 -8.05 2.96 6.31
C THR A 62 -7.70 1.71 7.07
N LEU A 63 -7.47 1.87 8.38
CA LEU A 63 -7.23 0.77 9.31
C LEU A 63 -8.30 0.76 10.39
N GLU A 64 -8.69 -0.44 10.82
CA GLU A 64 -9.56 -0.67 11.96
C GLU A 64 -8.82 -1.43 13.06
N ARG A 65 -9.28 -1.31 14.30
CA ARG A 65 -8.93 -2.21 15.39
C ARG A 65 -10.13 -2.33 16.30
N GLU A 66 -10.27 -3.47 16.98
CA GLU A 66 -11.22 -3.54 18.08
C GLU A 66 -10.82 -2.52 19.15
N LYS A 67 -11.81 -1.78 19.67
CA LYS A 67 -11.60 -0.97 20.86
C LYS A 67 -11.66 -1.91 22.05
N ASP A 68 -10.65 -1.87 22.90
CA ASP A 68 -10.76 -2.46 24.23
C ASP A 68 -11.96 -1.81 24.93
N ASN A 69 -12.93 -2.63 25.33
CA ASN A 69 -14.16 -2.19 26.04
C ASN A 69 -13.83 -1.74 27.47
#